data_AF-A0A363RE72-F1
#
_entry.id   AF-A0A363RE72-F1
#
_cell.length_a   1.000
_cell.length_b   1.000
_cell.length_c   1.000
_cell.angle_alpha   90.00
_cell.angle_beta   90.00
_cell.angle_gamma   90.00
#
_symmetry.space_group_name_H-M   'P 1'
#
loop_
_entity.id
_entity.type
_entity.pdbx_description
1 polymer ?
#
loop_
_entity_poly.entity_id
_entity_poly.type
_entity_poly.pdbx_seq_one_letter_code
_entity_poly.pdbx_strand_id
1 'polypeptide(L)'
;MPHHRPTALMALQSFALVSPSRVRLLLAGWVCLVALLCLAWMHAAAPTALPRALAVAVMALAVGLVWRMPLWPQGTCLHWTGSQWCLGPAPLALEQRQELGPLTVLMDGQSWILLQAQGLPSRCPSQWLLVARAANPERWPDIRRVLYSSLAAEPQNIHQV
;
A
#
# COMPACT_ATOMS: atom_id res chain seq x y z
N MET A 1 46.94 -16.71 -2.66
CA MET A 1 46.39 -15.36 -2.46
C MET A 1 44.88 -15.44 -2.62
N PRO A 2 44.10 -15.35 -1.53
CA PRO A 2 42.64 -15.43 -1.62
C PRO A 2 42.08 -14.09 -2.12
N HIS A 3 41.32 -14.15 -3.21
CA HIS A 3 40.52 -13.03 -3.68
C HIS A 3 39.40 -12.76 -2.66
N HIS A 4 39.60 -11.79 -1.78
CA HIS A 4 38.49 -11.11 -1.12
C HIS A 4 37.69 -10.39 -2.20
N ARG A 5 36.61 -11.02 -2.68
CA ARG A 5 35.53 -10.29 -3.34
C ARG A 5 35.00 -9.32 -2.27
N PRO A 6 35.04 -8.00 -2.51
CA PRO A 6 34.30 -7.10 -1.64
C PRO A 6 32.83 -7.51 -1.76
N THR A 7 32.30 -8.08 -0.68
CA THR A 7 30.87 -8.21 -0.46
C THR A 7 30.36 -6.78 -0.46
N ALA A 8 29.96 -6.30 -1.63
CA ALA A 8 29.27 -5.04 -1.75
C ALA A 8 28.06 -5.18 -0.83
N LEU A 9 28.11 -4.51 0.32
CA LEU A 9 26.93 -4.13 1.08
C LEU A 9 26.13 -3.25 0.13
N MET A 10 25.39 -3.88 -0.79
CA MET A 10 24.38 -3.20 -1.59
C MET A 10 23.47 -2.55 -0.56
N ALA A 11 23.53 -1.22 -0.50
CA ALA A 11 22.79 -0.43 0.44
C ALA A 11 21.33 -0.85 0.33
N LEU A 12 20.84 -1.55 1.35
CA LEU A 12 19.52 -2.11 1.36
C LEU A 12 18.55 -0.92 1.31
N GLN A 13 17.96 -0.67 0.14
CA GLN A 13 17.15 0.51 -0.06
C GLN A 13 15.78 0.21 0.55
N SER A 14 15.50 0.87 1.69
CA SER A 14 14.22 0.83 2.37
C SER A 14 13.37 2.02 1.96
N PHE A 15 12.10 1.75 1.66
CA PHE A 15 11.14 2.74 1.19
C PHE A 15 9.89 2.64 2.05
N ALA A 16 9.60 3.68 2.82
CA ALA A 16 8.39 3.73 3.63
C ALA A 16 7.16 3.72 2.73
N LEU A 17 6.23 2.79 3.00
CA LEU A 17 4.92 2.81 2.34
C LEU A 17 4.05 3.91 2.96
N VAL A 18 3.10 4.44 2.18
CA VAL A 18 2.12 5.39 2.74
C VAL A 18 1.35 4.68 3.83
N SER A 19 1.48 5.17 5.08
CA SER A 19 0.78 4.55 6.19
C SER A 19 -0.72 4.60 5.94
N PRO A 20 -1.40 3.44 5.85
CA PRO A 20 -2.84 3.38 5.64
C PRO A 20 -3.62 4.00 6.81
N SER A 21 -2.95 4.29 7.93
CA SER A 21 -3.54 4.98 9.09
C SER A 21 -3.99 6.42 8.80
N ARG A 22 -3.24 7.19 7.98
CA ARG A 22 -3.63 8.57 7.59
C ARG A 22 -4.82 8.55 6.63
N VAL A 23 -4.79 7.63 5.66
CA VAL A 23 -5.92 7.42 4.74
C VAL A 23 -7.16 6.97 5.51
N ARG A 24 -7.01 6.06 6.50
CA ARG A 24 -8.11 5.65 7.37
C ARG A 24 -8.66 6.80 8.21
N LEU A 25 -7.81 7.68 8.76
CA LEU A 25 -8.26 8.86 9.50
C LEU A 25 -9.02 9.85 8.61
N LEU A 26 -8.52 10.09 7.39
CA LEU A 26 -9.21 10.94 6.41
C LEU A 26 -10.54 10.33 5.97
N LEU A 27 -10.59 9.03 5.68
CA LEU A 27 -11.83 8.33 5.35
C LEU A 27 -12.80 8.31 6.53
N ALA A 28 -12.33 8.05 7.75
CA ALA A 28 -13.16 8.07 8.94
C ALA A 28 -13.72 9.48 9.21
N GLY A 29 -12.89 10.50 9.05
CA GLY A 29 -13.30 11.90 9.16
C GLY A 29 -14.34 12.26 8.09
N TRP A 30 -14.12 11.85 6.85
CA TRP A 30 -15.06 12.04 5.75
C TRP A 30 -16.39 11.33 6.00
N VAL A 31 -16.36 10.05 6.41
CA VAL A 31 -17.57 9.28 6.77
C VAL A 31 -18.31 9.94 7.93
N CYS A 32 -17.61 10.44 8.95
CA CYS A 32 -18.22 11.14 10.08
C CYS A 32 -18.88 12.46 9.63
N LEU A 33 -18.22 13.23 8.76
CA LEU A 33 -18.75 14.47 8.22
C LEU A 33 -20.01 14.22 7.37
N VAL A 34 -19.98 13.22 6.48
CA VAL A 34 -21.14 12.80 5.69
C VAL A 34 -22.28 12.31 6.61
N ALA A 35 -21.97 11.57 7.66
CA ALA A 35 -22.95 11.11 8.65
C ALA A 35 -23.66 12.27 9.35
N LEU A 36 -22.90 13.27 9.81
CA LEU A 36 -23.44 14.46 10.46
C LEU A 36 -24.32 15.28 9.50
N LEU A 37 -23.89 15.44 8.25
CA LEU A 37 -24.68 16.11 7.21
C LEU A 37 -26.00 15.36 6.93
N CYS A 38 -25.95 14.03 6.81
CA CYS A 38 -27.14 13.20 6.64
C CYS A 38 -28.08 13.30 7.85
N LEU A 39 -27.57 13.26 9.08
CA LEU A 39 -28.37 13.40 10.30
C LEU A 39 -29.01 14.79 10.40
N ALA A 40 -28.26 15.86 10.11
CA ALA A 40 -28.77 17.22 10.10
C ALA A 40 -29.86 17.40 9.04
N TRP A 41 -29.65 16.85 7.84
CA TRP A 41 -30.64 16.88 6.77
C TRP A 41 -31.90 16.07 7.13
N MET A 42 -31.75 14.87 7.72
CA MET A 42 -32.89 14.07 8.17
C MET A 42 -33.68 14.73 9.30
N HIS A 43 -33.01 15.44 10.21
CA HIS A 43 -33.67 16.19 11.27
C HIS A 43 -34.54 17.31 10.71
N ALA A 44 -34.10 17.95 9.62
CA ALA A 44 -34.82 19.03 8.96
C ALA A 44 -35.92 18.57 8.00
N ALA A 45 -35.76 17.41 7.32
CA ALA A 45 -36.55 17.07 6.14
C ALA A 45 -37.39 15.77 6.23
N ALA A 46 -37.12 14.86 7.17
CA ALA A 46 -37.70 13.51 7.14
C ALA A 46 -38.62 13.19 8.34
N PRO A 47 -39.96 13.19 8.17
CA PRO A 47 -40.90 12.74 9.20
C PRO A 47 -41.09 11.21 9.24
N THR A 48 -40.67 10.47 8.22
CA THR A 48 -40.94 9.02 8.08
C THR A 48 -39.76 8.14 8.48
N ALA A 49 -40.04 6.95 9.03
CA ALA A 49 -39.04 6.04 9.61
C ALA A 49 -38.15 5.32 8.57
N LEU A 50 -38.64 5.12 7.35
CA LEU A 50 -37.97 4.36 6.30
C LEU A 50 -36.68 5.04 5.77
N PRO A 51 -36.66 6.35 5.42
CA PRO A 51 -35.42 7.02 5.01
C PRO A 51 -34.38 7.05 6.14
N ARG A 52 -34.82 7.09 7.41
CA ARG A 52 -33.91 7.01 8.57
C ARG A 52 -33.24 5.65 8.67
N ALA A 53 -34.00 4.56 8.50
CA ALA A 53 -33.44 3.20 8.50
C ALA A 53 -32.43 2.99 7.37
N LEU A 54 -32.72 3.50 6.17
CA LEU A 54 -31.85 3.37 5.00
C LEU A 54 -30.53 4.15 5.17
N ALA A 55 -30.60 5.37 5.72
CA ALA A 55 -29.41 6.15 6.05
C ALA A 55 -28.50 5.46 7.08
N VAL A 56 -29.10 4.86 8.12
CA VAL A 56 -28.36 4.08 9.13
C VAL A 56 -27.71 2.84 8.51
N ALA A 57 -28.42 2.12 7.62
CA ALA A 57 -27.88 0.96 6.93
C ALA A 57 -26.68 1.31 6.02
N VAL A 58 -26.77 2.41 5.26
CA VAL A 58 -25.67 2.91 4.43
C VAL A 58 -24.47 3.30 5.29
N MET A 59 -24.70 3.97 6.42
CA MET A 59 -23.64 4.29 7.38
C MET A 59 -22.96 3.04 7.94
N ALA A 60 -23.74 2.05 8.37
CA ALA A 60 -23.20 0.80 8.92
C ALA A 60 -22.36 0.05 7.89
N LEU A 61 -22.80 0.03 6.62
CA LEU A 61 -22.04 -0.51 5.51
C LEU A 61 -20.73 0.25 5.26
N ALA A 62 -20.78 1.59 5.25
CA ALA A 62 -19.60 2.42 5.07
C ALA A 62 -18.56 2.20 6.18
N VAL A 63 -19.00 2.16 7.45
CA VAL A 63 -18.13 1.87 8.60
C VAL A 63 -17.56 0.46 8.51
N GLY A 64 -18.39 -0.53 8.15
CA GLY A 64 -17.95 -1.92 7.96
C GLY A 64 -16.90 -2.06 6.86
N LEU A 65 -17.04 -1.34 5.75
CA LEU A 65 -16.07 -1.31 4.66
C LEU A 65 -14.74 -0.67 5.10
N VAL A 66 -14.78 0.45 5.81
CA VAL A 66 -13.57 1.10 6.35
C VAL A 66 -12.86 0.21 7.36
N TRP A 67 -13.60 -0.51 8.19
CA TRP A 67 -13.03 -1.43 9.18
C TRP A 67 -12.39 -2.68 8.54
N ARG A 68 -12.97 -3.17 7.43
CA ARG A 68 -12.45 -4.31 6.69
C ARG A 68 -11.27 -3.98 5.78
N MET A 69 -10.91 -2.70 5.61
CA MET A 69 -9.73 -2.35 4.83
C MET A 69 -8.48 -2.95 5.50
N PRO A 70 -7.69 -3.76 4.76
CA PRO A 70 -6.48 -4.37 5.31
C PRO A 70 -5.48 -3.26 5.67
N LEU A 71 -5.12 -3.22 6.94
CA LEU A 71 -4.17 -2.26 7.48
C LEU A 71 -2.81 -2.91 7.56
N TRP A 72 -1.89 -2.40 6.75
CA TRP A 72 -0.48 -2.67 6.97
C TRP A 72 -0.07 -2.10 8.32
N PRO A 73 0.77 -2.83 9.10
CA PRO A 73 1.34 -2.31 10.33
C PRO A 73 2.00 -0.94 10.08
N GLN A 74 1.89 -0.01 11.02
CA GLN A 74 2.63 1.25 10.91
C GLN A 74 4.13 0.96 10.82
N GLY A 75 4.83 1.63 9.89
CA GLY A 75 6.27 1.42 9.69
C GLY A 75 6.63 0.27 8.75
N THR A 76 5.67 -0.28 8.00
CA THR A 76 5.98 -1.17 6.88
C THR A 76 6.75 -0.43 5.80
N CYS A 77 7.90 -0.99 5.45
CA CYS A 77 8.76 -0.52 4.39
C CYS A 77 8.84 -1.59 3.29
N LEU A 78 8.87 -1.12 2.05
CA LEU A 78 9.26 -1.89 0.89
C LEU A 78 10.78 -1.83 0.78
N HIS A 79 11.45 -2.97 0.71
CA HIS A 79 12.90 -3.09 0.65
C HIS A 79 13.31 -3.72 -0.67
N TRP A 80 14.31 -3.13 -1.33
CA TRP A 80 14.99 -3.76 -2.46
C TRP A 80 16.32 -4.36 -2.00
N THR A 81 16.50 -5.66 -2.22
CA THR A 81 17.73 -6.39 -1.85
C THR A 81 18.79 -6.37 -2.95
N GLY A 82 18.47 -5.86 -4.15
CA GLY A 82 19.30 -5.98 -5.34
C GLY A 82 18.75 -6.98 -6.36
N SER A 83 17.98 -7.96 -5.91
CA SER A 83 17.37 -9.00 -6.76
C SER A 83 15.86 -9.14 -6.57
N GLN A 84 15.36 -8.85 -5.36
CA GLN A 84 13.97 -9.10 -4.99
C GLN A 84 13.42 -7.98 -4.11
N TRP A 85 12.10 -7.83 -4.19
CA TRP A 85 11.34 -6.96 -3.32
C TRP A 85 10.99 -7.71 -2.05
N CYS A 86 11.22 -7.09 -0.90
CA CYS A 86 10.82 -7.61 0.39
C CYS A 86 9.98 -6.57 1.12
N LEU A 87 9.09 -7.03 1.97
CA LEU A 87 8.25 -6.19 2.79
C LEU A 87 8.55 -6.49 4.26
N GLY A 88 8.79 -5.46 5.06
CA GLY A 88 9.09 -5.67 6.47
C GLY A 88 8.98 -4.40 7.29
N PRO A 89 9.11 -4.51 8.62
CA PRO A 89 9.26 -3.34 9.48
C PRO A 89 10.57 -2.61 9.17
N ALA A 90 10.69 -1.37 9.65
CA ALA A 90 11.89 -0.51 9.62
C ALA A 90 13.22 -1.28 9.83
N PRO A 91 14.37 -0.76 9.34
CA PRO A 91 15.55 -1.55 8.95
C PRO A 91 16.21 -2.43 10.02
N LEU A 92 15.85 -2.27 11.30
CA LEU A 92 16.38 -3.05 12.43
C LEU A 92 15.72 -4.43 12.60
N ALA A 93 14.58 -4.71 11.96
CA ALA A 93 13.88 -6.00 12.06
C ALA A 93 14.10 -6.87 10.81
N LEU A 94 15.29 -7.44 10.67
CA LEU A 94 15.66 -8.30 9.53
C LEU A 94 14.89 -9.63 9.49
N GLU A 95 14.47 -10.15 10.64
CA GLU A 95 13.84 -11.48 10.76
C GLU A 95 12.36 -11.54 10.34
N GLN A 96 11.71 -10.40 10.10
CA GLN A 96 10.29 -10.33 9.69
C GLN A 96 10.11 -9.79 8.27
N ARG A 97 11.10 -10.01 7.39
CA ARG A 97 10.98 -9.63 5.98
C ARG A 97 10.27 -10.73 5.20
N GLN A 98 9.13 -10.37 4.65
CA GLN A 98 8.36 -11.21 3.75
C GLN A 98 8.79 -10.91 2.33
N GLU A 99 9.32 -11.91 1.63
CA GLU A 99 9.61 -11.80 0.20
C GLU A 99 8.31 -11.59 -0.56
N LEU A 100 8.33 -10.61 -1.47
CA LEU A 100 7.25 -10.35 -2.40
C LEU A 100 7.58 -11.10 -3.68
N GLY A 101 6.55 -11.72 -4.28
CA GLY A 101 6.66 -12.16 -5.65
C GLY A 101 6.73 -10.96 -6.62
N PRO A 102 6.48 -11.20 -7.91
CA PRO A 102 6.64 -10.16 -8.90
C PRO A 102 5.69 -8.99 -8.63
N LEU A 103 6.25 -7.79 -8.73
CA LEU A 103 5.49 -6.55 -8.61
C LEU A 103 4.99 -6.15 -10.01
N THR A 104 3.80 -5.58 -10.09
CA THR A 104 3.29 -5.01 -11.34
C THR A 104 2.88 -3.57 -11.08
N VAL A 105 3.33 -2.65 -11.94
CA VAL A 105 2.86 -1.25 -11.88
C VAL A 105 1.50 -1.18 -12.52
N LEU A 106 0.48 -0.89 -11.72
CA LEU A 106 -0.87 -0.66 -12.21
C LEU A 106 -1.06 0.79 -12.67
N MET A 107 -0.48 1.74 -11.93
CA MET A 107 -0.65 3.15 -12.21
C MET A 107 0.53 3.98 -11.68
N ASP A 108 1.03 4.92 -12.47
CA ASP A 108 2.04 5.90 -12.05
C ASP A 108 1.46 7.32 -12.19
N GLY A 109 1.27 7.98 -11.06
CA GLY A 109 0.80 9.36 -10.95
C GLY A 109 1.91 10.39 -10.74
N GLN A 110 3.16 10.06 -11.06
CA GLN A 110 4.40 10.84 -10.88
C GLN A 110 4.80 11.16 -9.43
N SER A 111 3.83 11.39 -8.56
CA SER A 111 3.98 11.65 -7.13
C SER A 111 3.56 10.45 -6.27
N TRP A 112 2.99 9.43 -6.90
CA TRP A 112 2.58 8.16 -6.30
C TRP A 112 2.57 7.08 -7.38
N ILE A 113 2.78 5.83 -6.96
CA ILE A 113 2.75 4.65 -7.82
C ILE A 113 1.93 3.58 -7.11
N LEU A 114 0.93 3.06 -7.81
CA LEU A 114 0.14 1.93 -7.38
C LEU A 114 0.74 0.64 -7.96
N LEU A 115 1.12 -0.26 -7.07
CA LEU A 115 1.71 -1.55 -7.39
C LEU A 115 0.78 -2.68 -6.97
N GLN A 116 0.78 -3.75 -7.73
CA GLN A 116 0.20 -5.02 -7.34
C GLN A 116 1.33 -5.98 -7.00
N ALA A 117 1.36 -6.47 -5.77
CA ALA A 117 2.25 -7.53 -5.35
C ALA A 117 1.55 -8.88 -5.53
N GLN A 118 2.20 -9.79 -6.25
CA GLN A 118 1.77 -11.17 -6.41
C GLN A 118 2.54 -12.07 -5.43
N GLY A 119 1.95 -13.20 -5.04
CA GLY A 119 2.69 -14.25 -4.34
C GLY A 119 2.92 -14.07 -2.83
N LEU A 120 2.18 -13.18 -2.15
CA LEU A 120 2.17 -13.21 -0.68
C LEU A 120 1.45 -14.48 -0.19
N PRO A 121 2.04 -15.27 0.73
CA PRO A 121 1.42 -16.48 1.29
C PRO A 121 0.21 -16.20 2.22
N SER A 122 -0.22 -14.94 2.35
CA SER A 122 -1.40 -14.56 3.12
C SER A 122 -2.69 -14.74 2.30
N ARG A 123 -3.84 -14.88 2.96
CA ARG A 123 -5.19 -15.15 2.40
C ARG A 123 -5.68 -14.26 1.23
N CYS A 124 -4.91 -13.28 0.78
CA CYS A 124 -5.22 -12.43 -0.36
C CYS A 124 -4.16 -12.63 -1.46
N PRO A 125 -4.52 -13.25 -2.61
CA PRO A 125 -3.57 -13.61 -3.68
C PRO A 125 -2.97 -12.40 -4.43
N SER A 126 -3.46 -11.19 -4.17
CA SER A 126 -2.93 -9.96 -4.72
C SER A 126 -3.10 -8.85 -3.69
N GLN A 127 -2.02 -8.15 -3.38
CA GLN A 127 -2.07 -7.00 -2.48
C GLN A 127 -1.69 -5.74 -3.23
N TRP A 128 -2.45 -4.67 -3.02
CA TRP A 128 -2.17 -3.37 -3.60
C TRP A 128 -1.28 -2.57 -2.67
N LEU A 129 -0.16 -2.09 -3.21
CA LEU A 129 0.82 -1.28 -2.51
C LEU A 129 0.84 0.11 -3.12
N LEU A 130 0.63 1.14 -2.31
CA LEU A 130 0.74 2.53 -2.74
C LEU A 130 2.06 3.11 -2.22
N VAL A 131 2.97 3.42 -3.13
CA VAL A 131 4.22 4.12 -2.84
C VAL A 131 4.02 5.58 -3.20
N ALA A 132 4.22 6.52 -2.27
CA ALA A 132 4.10 7.95 -2.57
C ALA A 132 5.40 8.68 -2.30
N ARG A 133 5.68 9.68 -3.15
CA ARG A 133 6.78 10.63 -2.99
C ARG A 133 6.79 11.28 -1.61
N ALA A 134 5.62 11.55 -1.04
CA ALA A 134 5.49 12.16 0.29
C ALA A 134 6.14 11.32 1.41
N ALA A 135 6.29 10.00 1.23
CA ALA A 135 6.93 9.14 2.23
C ALA A 135 8.46 9.28 2.21
N ASN A 136 9.07 9.54 1.04
CA ASN A 136 10.51 9.73 0.86
C ASN A 136 10.78 10.63 -0.37
N PRO A 137 10.67 11.95 -0.24
CA PRO A 137 10.75 12.85 -1.39
C PRO A 137 12.15 12.93 -1.98
N GLU A 138 13.18 12.81 -1.15
CA GLU A 138 14.60 12.88 -1.55
C GLU A 138 15.02 11.66 -2.39
N ARG A 139 14.51 10.47 -2.05
CA ARG A 139 14.84 9.21 -2.72
C ARG A 139 13.82 8.82 -3.80
N TRP A 140 12.87 9.70 -4.11
CA TRP A 140 11.82 9.41 -5.08
C TRP A 140 12.33 9.06 -6.48
N PRO A 141 13.32 9.78 -7.05
CA PRO A 141 13.90 9.39 -8.34
C PRO A 141 14.55 8.00 -8.30
N ASP A 142 15.22 7.67 -7.20
CA ASP A 142 15.88 6.37 -7.02
C ASP A 142 14.87 5.24 -6.89
N ILE A 143 13.78 5.45 -6.15
CA ILE A 143 12.65 4.52 -6.04
C ILE A 143 12.14 4.18 -7.42
N ARG A 144 11.82 5.19 -8.24
CA ARG A 144 11.29 4.98 -9.59
C ARG A 144 12.30 4.22 -10.44
N ARG A 145 13.57 4.62 -10.41
CA ARG A 145 14.64 3.96 -11.17
C ARG A 145 14.74 2.48 -10.82
N VAL A 146 14.81 2.16 -9.52
CA VAL A 146 14.93 0.78 -9.04
C VAL A 146 13.68 -0.02 -9.38
N LEU A 147 12.50 0.54 -9.16
CA LEU A 147 11.21 -0.06 -9.51
C LEU A 147 11.16 -0.44 -11.00
N TYR A 148 11.37 0.52 -11.90
CA TYR A 148 11.33 0.23 -13.34
C TYR A 148 12.47 -0.69 -13.79
N SER A 149 13.67 -0.59 -13.21
CA SER A 149 14.74 -1.52 -13.54
C SER A 149 14.45 -2.95 -13.08
N SER A 150 13.80 -3.12 -11.92
CA SER A 150 13.45 -4.44 -11.40
C SER A 150 12.38 -5.13 -12.24
N LEU A 151 11.41 -4.35 -12.75
CA LEU A 151 10.35 -4.85 -13.64
C LEU A 151 10.90 -5.22 -15.01
N ALA A 152 11.86 -4.46 -15.53
CA ALA A 152 12.52 -4.76 -16.80
C ALA A 152 13.51 -5.94 -16.69
N ALA A 153 14.05 -6.20 -15.50
CA ALA A 153 14.95 -7.31 -15.23
C ALA A 153 14.22 -8.65 -15.00
N GLU A 154 12.90 -8.61 -14.76
CA GLU A 154 12.10 -9.82 -14.73
C GLU A 154 12.12 -10.43 -16.15
N PRO A 155 12.67 -11.64 -16.32
CA PRO A 155 12.84 -12.21 -17.64
C PRO A 155 11.44 -12.38 -18.22
N GLN A 156 11.18 -11.67 -19.33
CA GLN A 156 10.20 -12.11 -20.29
C GLN A 156 10.43 -13.60 -20.46
N ASN A 157 9.47 -14.40 -19.98
CA ASN A 157 9.38 -15.81 -20.28
C ASN A 157 9.26 -15.86 -21.79
N ILE A 158 10.41 -15.93 -22.47
CA ILE A 158 10.51 -16.13 -23.90
C ILE A 158 9.77 -17.44 -24.10
N HIS A 159 8.58 -17.34 -24.67
CA HIS A 159 7.84 -18.46 -25.19
C HIS A 159 8.84 -19.35 -25.93
N GLN A 160 9.17 -20.50 -25.34
CA GLN A 160 9.81 -21.58 -26.07
C GLN A 160 8.76 -22.03 -27.08
N VAL A 161 8.95 -21.54 -28.32
CA VAL A 161 8.29 -22.04 -29.53
C VAL A 161 8.80 -23.44 -29.82
#